data_AF-A0A3C1S1D7-F1
#
_entry.id   AF-A0A3C1S1D7-F1
#
_cell.length_a   1.000
_cell.length_b   1.000
_cell.length_c   1.000
_cell.angle_alpha   90.00
_cell.angle_beta   90.00
_cell.angle_gamma   90.00
#
_symmetry.space_group_name_H-M   'P 1'
#
loop_
_entity.id
_entity.type
_entity.pdbx_description
1 polymer ?
#
loop_
_entity_poly.entity_id
_entity_poly.type
_entity_poly.pdbx_seq_one_letter_code
_entity_poly.pdbx_strand_id
1 'polypeptide(L)'
;GTEATEGALKLAKRFTGRSEIIAAKNSYHGNTQGAMSVCGVERQNQAYRPLVPGVRFITFNNELELNKITTKTACVILETIQGGAGFIEPSNSFLKKVKKKCEDVGALLILDEIQTG
;
A
#
# COMPACT_ATOMS: atom_id res chain seq x y z
N GLY A 1 4.12 -14.72 3.15
CA GLY A 1 3.87 -13.32 3.52
C GLY A 1 4.69 -12.38 2.66
N THR A 2 5.80 -11.88 3.18
CA THR A 2 6.67 -10.87 2.53
C THR A 2 7.03 -11.17 1.06
N GLU A 3 7.32 -12.42 0.68
CA GLU A 3 7.61 -12.76 -0.73
C GLU A 3 6.40 -12.61 -1.67
N ALA A 4 5.18 -12.84 -1.16
CA ALA A 4 3.96 -12.59 -1.91
C ALA A 4 3.76 -11.08 -2.13
N THR A 5 4.04 -10.26 -1.11
CA THR A 5 4.08 -8.79 -1.22
C THR A 5 5.07 -8.36 -2.30
N GLU A 6 6.31 -8.85 -2.27
CA GLU A 6 7.33 -8.55 -3.28
C GLU A 6 6.86 -8.93 -4.70
N GLY A 7 6.24 -10.11 -4.84
CA GLY A 7 5.65 -10.57 -6.10
C GLY A 7 4.57 -9.62 -6.62
N ALA A 8 3.64 -9.20 -5.76
CA ALA A 8 2.56 -8.29 -6.10
C ALA A 8 3.07 -6.90 -6.50
N LEU A 9 4.04 -6.35 -5.75
CA LEU A 9 4.68 -5.06 -6.08
C LEU A 9 5.40 -5.11 -7.43
N LYS A 10 6.12 -6.20 -7.71
CA LYS A 10 6.80 -6.41 -9.00
C LYS A 10 5.80 -6.53 -10.14
N LEU A 11 4.71 -7.26 -9.96
CA LEU A 11 3.65 -7.41 -10.96
C LEU A 11 3.02 -6.06 -11.30
N ALA A 12 2.68 -5.24 -10.29
CA ALA A 12 2.12 -3.92 -10.51
C ALA A 12 3.05 -3.00 -11.31
N LYS A 13 4.34 -2.96 -10.95
CA LYS A 13 5.34 -2.19 -11.69
C LYS A 13 5.49 -2.68 -13.13
N ARG A 14 5.54 -4.01 -13.34
CA ARG A 14 5.68 -4.61 -14.67
C ARG A 14 4.46 -4.35 -15.55
N PHE A 15 3.26 -4.48 -15.01
CA PHE A 15 2.00 -4.30 -15.73
C PHE A 15 1.78 -2.84 -16.13
N THR A 16 1.98 -1.91 -15.19
CA THR A 16 1.70 -0.48 -15.43
C THR A 16 2.85 0.26 -16.10
N GLY A 17 4.08 -0.27 -16.03
CA GLY A 17 5.31 0.45 -16.43
C GLY A 17 5.66 1.63 -15.50
N ARG A 18 4.98 1.75 -14.36
CA ARG A 18 5.14 2.85 -13.39
C ARG A 18 5.88 2.37 -12.15
N SER A 19 6.43 3.31 -11.37
CA SER A 19 7.24 3.00 -10.19
C SER A 19 6.68 3.51 -8.87
N GLU A 20 5.79 4.52 -8.87
CA GLU A 20 5.22 5.08 -7.64
C GLU A 20 4.26 4.08 -6.98
N ILE A 21 4.46 3.81 -5.70
CA ILE A 21 3.57 2.95 -4.90
C ILE A 21 2.95 3.80 -3.79
N ILE A 22 1.67 3.60 -3.54
CA ILE A 22 0.99 4.18 -2.38
C ILE A 22 0.67 3.07 -1.38
N ALA A 23 0.99 3.31 -0.11
CA ALA A 23 0.64 2.43 1.00
C ALA A 23 -0.04 3.21 2.14
N ALA A 24 -0.61 2.52 3.12
CA ALA A 24 -1.20 3.18 4.28
C ALA A 24 -0.16 3.46 5.38
N LYS A 25 -0.31 4.57 6.10
CA LYS A 25 0.37 4.78 7.39
C LYS A 25 -0.01 3.64 8.35
N ASN A 26 0.91 3.29 9.25
CA ASN A 26 0.77 2.20 10.21
C ASN A 26 0.58 0.80 9.62
N SER A 27 0.70 0.63 8.31
CA SER A 27 0.56 -0.69 7.66
C SER A 27 1.76 -1.60 7.93
N TYR A 28 1.51 -2.91 7.82
CA TYR A 28 2.54 -3.94 7.86
C TYR A 28 2.39 -4.91 6.68
N HIS A 29 3.45 -5.03 5.87
CA HIS A 29 3.45 -5.84 4.65
C HIS A 29 4.65 -6.81 4.55
N GLY A 30 5.47 -6.88 5.60
CA GLY A 30 6.65 -7.75 5.69
C GLY A 30 7.96 -7.01 5.96
N ASN A 31 9.06 -7.77 6.01
CA ASN A 31 10.38 -7.30 6.44
C ASN A 31 11.48 -7.41 5.37
N THR A 32 11.18 -7.92 4.17
CA THR A 32 12.13 -7.81 3.04
C THR A 32 12.20 -6.36 2.57
N GLN A 33 13.31 -5.95 1.94
CA GLN A 33 13.57 -4.55 1.61
C GLN A 33 12.43 -3.87 0.81
N GLY A 34 11.82 -4.55 -0.16
CA GLY A 34 10.70 -3.99 -0.92
C GLY A 34 9.40 -3.93 -0.10
N ALA A 35 9.06 -5.00 0.61
CA ALA A 35 7.91 -5.05 1.50
C ALA A 35 7.99 -4.02 2.65
N MET A 36 9.14 -3.91 3.30
CA MET A 36 9.41 -2.92 4.35
C MET A 36 9.28 -1.48 3.84
N SER A 37 9.62 -1.24 2.57
CA SER A 37 9.48 0.08 1.94
C SER A 37 8.02 0.55 1.89
N VAL A 38 7.06 -0.38 1.89
CA VAL A 38 5.62 -0.08 1.91
C VAL A 38 4.98 -0.24 3.29
N CYS A 39 5.73 -0.62 4.33
CA CYS A 39 5.26 -0.60 5.72
C CYS A 39 5.17 0.84 6.23
N GLY A 40 4.04 1.22 6.83
CA GLY A 40 3.77 2.58 7.28
C GLY A 40 4.20 2.91 8.72
N VAL A 41 4.86 1.99 9.41
CA VAL A 41 5.30 2.15 10.81
C VAL A 41 6.76 2.60 10.87
N GLU A 42 7.01 3.91 10.96
CA GLU A 42 8.37 4.46 10.87
C GLU A 42 9.36 3.88 11.90
N ARG A 43 8.90 3.62 13.13
CA ARG A 43 9.74 3.04 14.20
C ARG A 43 10.33 1.68 13.80
N GLN A 44 9.64 0.90 12.98
CA GLN A 44 10.13 -0.39 12.48
C GLN A 44 11.16 -0.22 11.36
N ASN A 45 10.97 0.80 10.53
CA ASN A 45 11.72 1.02 9.30
C ASN A 45 13.03 1.81 9.52
N GLN A 46 13.08 2.65 10.56
CA GLN A 46 14.13 3.67 10.74
C GLN A 46 15.57 3.13 10.71
N ALA A 47 15.79 1.91 11.23
CA ALA A 47 17.12 1.30 11.34
C ALA A 47 17.69 0.81 10.00
N TYR A 48 16.85 0.71 8.96
CA TYR A 48 17.20 0.09 7.68
C TYR A 48 17.18 1.07 6.51
N ARG A 49 17.07 2.37 6.79
CA ARG A 49 17.06 3.41 5.76
C ARG A 49 18.45 3.56 5.10
N PRO A 50 18.50 3.91 3.79
CA PRO A 50 17.37 4.20 2.91
C PRO A 50 16.67 2.93 2.39
N LEU A 51 15.34 3.02 2.28
CA LEU A 51 14.48 1.99 1.71
C LEU A 51 14.26 2.23 0.20
N VAL A 52 13.54 1.34 -0.48
CA VAL A 52 13.24 1.47 -1.91
C VAL A 52 12.49 2.79 -2.16
N PRO A 53 12.98 3.66 -3.05
CA PRO A 53 12.38 4.96 -3.30
C PRO A 53 11.06 4.84 -4.06
N GLY A 54 10.29 5.94 -4.09
CA GLY A 54 9.03 6.02 -4.85
C GLY A 54 7.80 5.53 -4.09
N VAL A 55 7.91 5.27 -2.80
CA VAL A 55 6.75 4.96 -1.94
C VAL A 55 6.21 6.23 -1.29
N ARG A 56 4.89 6.38 -1.30
CA ARG A 56 4.15 7.45 -0.63
C ARG A 56 3.10 6.85 0.29
N PHE A 57 2.75 7.59 1.35
CA PHE A 57 1.79 7.11 2.33
C PHE A 57 0.51 7.96 2.33
N ILE A 58 -0.62 7.26 2.43
CA ILE A 58 -1.94 7.81 2.74
C ILE A 58 -2.38 7.42 4.15
N THR A 59 -3.24 8.22 4.77
CA THR A 59 -3.90 7.82 6.02
C THR A 59 -5.09 6.90 5.70
N PHE A 60 -5.14 5.71 6.30
CA PHE A 60 -6.28 4.77 6.13
C PHE A 60 -7.59 5.45 6.59
N ASN A 61 -8.70 5.18 5.90
CA ASN A 61 -9.99 5.87 6.10
C ASN A 61 -10.02 7.40 5.84
N ASN A 62 -8.97 8.00 5.27
CA ASN A 62 -8.98 9.43 4.88
C ASN A 62 -9.23 9.61 3.37
N GLU A 63 -10.46 9.97 3.02
CA GLU A 63 -10.87 10.16 1.62
C GLU A 63 -10.21 11.34 0.93
N LEU A 64 -9.83 12.39 1.68
CA LEU A 64 -9.19 13.58 1.12
C LEU A 64 -7.82 13.24 0.51
N GLU A 65 -7.17 12.18 0.99
CA GLU A 65 -5.87 11.74 0.52
C GLU A 65 -5.93 10.84 -0.72
N LEU A 66 -7.12 10.46 -1.20
CA LEU A 66 -7.26 9.67 -2.44
C LEU A 66 -6.82 10.45 -3.68
N ASN A 67 -6.76 11.78 -3.61
CA ASN A 67 -6.21 12.63 -4.66
C ASN A 67 -4.69 12.39 -4.92
N LYS A 68 -3.98 11.76 -3.97
CA LYS A 68 -2.57 11.39 -4.14
C LYS A 68 -2.38 10.23 -5.12
N ILE A 69 -3.42 9.43 -5.35
CA ILE A 69 -3.44 8.34 -6.33
C ILE A 69 -3.57 8.99 -7.71
N THR A 70 -2.52 8.90 -8.52
CA THR A 70 -2.40 9.63 -9.79
C THR A 70 -2.05 8.69 -10.94
N THR A 71 -1.96 9.23 -12.16
CA THR A 71 -1.48 8.49 -13.34
C THR A 71 0.00 8.09 -13.25
N LYS A 72 0.73 8.54 -12.22
CA LYS A 72 2.10 8.08 -11.91
C LYS A 72 2.10 6.82 -11.04
N THR A 73 1.00 6.54 -10.36
CA THR A 73 0.88 5.43 -9.41
C THR A 73 0.79 4.09 -10.14
N ALA A 74 1.67 3.17 -9.78
CA ALA A 74 1.65 1.77 -10.23
C ALA A 74 0.60 0.97 -9.46
N CYS A 75 0.60 1.09 -8.14
CA CYS A 75 -0.40 0.46 -7.28
C CYS A 75 -0.63 1.20 -5.97
N VAL A 76 -1.78 0.90 -5.37
CA VAL A 76 -2.08 1.12 -3.96
C VAL A 76 -2.08 -0.24 -3.27
N ILE A 77 -1.31 -0.41 -2.20
CA ILE A 77 -1.31 -1.63 -1.36
C ILE A 77 -1.91 -1.31 0.02
N LEU A 78 -2.88 -2.12 0.46
CA LEU A 78 -3.58 -1.95 1.73
C LEU A 78 -3.90 -3.31 2.35
N GLU A 79 -3.86 -3.37 3.68
CA GLU A 79 -4.53 -4.44 4.43
C GLU A 79 -6.07 -4.23 4.35
N THR A 80 -6.85 -5.32 4.34
CA THR A 80 -8.33 -5.20 4.39
C THR A 80 -8.82 -4.72 5.76
N ILE A 81 -8.12 -5.10 6.82
CA ILE A 81 -8.20 -4.55 8.19
C ILE A 81 -6.75 -4.36 8.64
N GLN A 82 -6.38 -3.17 9.12
CA GLN A 82 -5.01 -2.96 9.61
C GLN A 82 -4.81 -3.63 10.96
N GLY A 83 -4.27 -4.86 10.96
CA GLY A 83 -4.11 -5.67 12.17
C GLY A 83 -3.08 -5.05 13.11
N GLY A 84 -1.87 -4.82 12.60
CA GLY A 84 -0.76 -4.24 13.37
C GLY A 84 -0.98 -2.81 13.87
N ALA A 85 -1.95 -2.10 13.29
CA ALA A 85 -2.33 -0.75 13.69
C ALA A 85 -3.40 -0.71 14.80
N GLY A 86 -3.83 -1.87 15.32
CA GLY A 86 -4.87 -1.97 16.34
C GLY A 86 -6.24 -2.34 15.78
N PHE A 87 -6.30 -3.24 14.80
CA PHE A 87 -7.54 -3.76 14.19
C PHE A 87 -8.44 -2.66 13.62
N ILE A 88 -7.86 -1.79 12.78
CA ILE A 88 -8.60 -0.68 12.16
C ILE A 88 -9.37 -1.20 10.95
N GLU A 89 -10.70 -1.20 11.04
CA GLU A 89 -11.61 -1.58 9.96
C GLU A 89 -11.85 -0.45 8.94
N PRO A 90 -12.11 -0.76 7.67
CA PRO A 90 -12.46 0.23 6.67
C PRO A 90 -13.85 0.79 6.93
N SER A 91 -13.99 2.11 6.94
CA SER A 91 -15.27 2.80 7.13
C SER A 91 -15.72 3.49 5.84
N ASN A 92 -16.99 3.91 5.76
CA ASN A 92 -17.52 4.72 4.64
C ASN A 92 -17.24 4.15 3.24
N SER A 93 -17.19 2.82 3.11
CA SER A 93 -16.80 2.13 1.88
C SER A 93 -15.42 2.53 1.34
N PHE A 94 -14.46 2.85 2.21
CA PHE A 94 -13.13 3.35 1.87
C PHE A 94 -12.42 2.50 0.81
N LEU A 95 -12.37 1.17 0.98
CA LEU A 95 -11.72 0.28 -0.01
C LEU A 95 -12.39 0.33 -1.38
N LYS A 96 -13.72 0.49 -1.45
CA LYS A 96 -14.44 0.68 -2.74
C LYS A 96 -14.05 2.00 -3.40
N LYS A 97 -13.86 3.06 -2.62
CA LYS A 97 -13.42 4.37 -3.12
C LYS A 97 -11.98 4.33 -3.61
N VAL A 98 -11.08 3.62 -2.90
CA VAL A 98 -9.70 3.36 -3.36
C VAL A 98 -9.72 2.58 -4.67
N LYS A 99 -10.50 1.50 -4.76
CA LYS A 99 -10.66 0.70 -5.99
C LYS A 99 -11.07 1.57 -7.17
N LYS A 100 -12.17 2.33 -7.01
CA LYS A 100 -12.66 3.24 -8.05
C LYS A 100 -11.57 4.22 -8.49
N LYS A 101 -10.85 4.81 -7.53
CA LYS A 101 -9.78 5.76 -7.83
C LYS A 101 -8.60 5.12 -8.59
N CYS A 102 -8.25 3.88 -8.25
CA CYS A 102 -7.24 3.10 -8.97
C CYS A 102 -7.67 2.83 -10.41
N GLU A 103 -8.92 2.42 -10.62
CA GLU A 103 -9.52 2.21 -11.95
C GLU A 103 -9.48 3.50 -12.78
N ASP A 104 -9.88 4.63 -12.20
CA ASP A 104 -9.93 5.93 -12.90
C ASP A 104 -8.54 6.39 -13.42
N VAL A 105 -7.43 5.99 -12.78
CA VAL A 105 -6.05 6.40 -13.17
C VAL A 105 -5.22 5.26 -13.78
N GLY A 106 -5.78 4.06 -13.87
CA GLY A 106 -5.08 2.85 -14.33
C GLY A 106 -3.98 2.35 -13.37
N ALA A 107 -4.14 2.55 -12.07
CA ALA A 107 -3.31 1.92 -11.04
C ALA A 107 -3.94 0.58 -10.61
N LEU A 108 -3.13 -0.33 -10.04
CA LEU A 108 -3.66 -1.56 -9.43
C LEU A 108 -3.99 -1.34 -7.95
N LEU A 109 -5.05 -1.99 -7.46
CA LEU A 109 -5.30 -2.14 -6.03
C LEU A 109 -4.82 -3.54 -5.61
N ILE A 110 -3.88 -3.59 -4.65
CA ILE A 110 -3.40 -4.80 -4.01
C ILE A 110 -4.00 -4.84 -2.60
N LEU A 111 -4.75 -5.90 -2.30
CA LEU A 111 -5.23 -6.18 -0.95
C LEU A 111 -4.32 -7.23 -0.32
N ASP A 112 -3.65 -6.84 0.75
CA ASP A 112 -2.85 -7.73 1.58
C ASP A 112 -3.78 -8.39 2.61
N GLU A 113 -4.11 -9.65 2.37
CA GLU A 113 -4.92 -10.49 3.26
C GLU A 113 -4.08 -11.58 3.93
N ILE A 114 -2.75 -11.39 4.07
CA ILE A 114 -1.88 -12.39 4.72
C ILE A 114 -2.34 -12.72 6.15
N GLN A 115 -2.88 -11.74 6.88
CA GLN A 115 -3.38 -11.93 8.24
C GLN A 115 -4.90 -12.11 8.33
N THR A 116 -5.67 -11.47 7.45
CA THR A 116 -7.13 -11.39 7.53
C THR A 116 -7.86 -12.48 6.76
N GLY A 117 -7.17 -13.18 5.84
CA GLY A 117 -7.72 -14.25 5.00
C GLY A 117 -7.75 -15.63 5.65
#